data_AF-A0A537ZBF1-F1
#
_entry.id   AF-A0A537ZBF1-F1
#
_cell.length_a   1.000
_cell.length_b   1.000
_cell.length_c   1.000
_cell.angle_alpha   90.00
_cell.angle_beta   90.00
_cell.angle_gamma   90.00
#
_symmetry.space_group_name_H-M   'P 1'
#
loop_
_entity.id
_entity.type
_entity.pdbx_description
1 polymer ?
#
loop_
_entity_poly.entity_id
_entity_poly.type
_entity_poly.pdbx_seq_one_letter_code
_entity_poly.pdbx_strand_id
1 'polypeptide(L)'
;MDRIEWSERPAVKSPLVVCAFKGWNDAGEAATAALAFLIDSFDATEVGRIDPEEFYDFTAVRPTVRLSEGRTRVIEWPENSIHAAQVTGAEHDLLLVQGTEPSLRWGQFTGMVVDAARELDAHMVIT
;
A
#
# COMPACT_ATOMS: atom_id res chain seq x y z
N MET A 1 1.91 -17.49 7.30
CA MET A 1 2.69 -17.36 6.06
C MET A 1 2.65 -15.89 5.70
N ASP A 2 3.82 -15.29 5.51
CA ASP A 2 3.95 -13.92 5.06
C ASP A 2 3.42 -13.84 3.62
N ARG A 3 2.47 -12.93 3.37
CA ARG A 3 1.79 -12.74 2.06
C ARG A 3 2.20 -11.41 1.42
N ILE A 4 3.17 -10.71 2.00
CA ILE A 4 3.75 -9.54 1.35
C ILE A 4 4.76 -10.03 0.32
N GLU A 5 4.44 -9.78 -0.95
CA GLU A 5 5.33 -10.02 -2.07
C GLU A 5 6.27 -8.82 -2.21
N TRP A 6 7.47 -8.94 -1.66
CA TRP A 6 8.51 -7.91 -1.78
C TRP A 6 9.19 -7.98 -3.15
N SER A 7 9.22 -6.88 -3.88
CA SER A 7 10.04 -6.72 -5.09
C SER A 7 11.50 -6.50 -4.72
N GLU A 8 11.75 -5.70 -3.69
CA GLU A 8 13.04 -5.49 -3.04
C GLU A 8 12.86 -5.12 -1.57
N ARG A 9 13.89 -5.30 -0.75
CA ARG A 9 13.87 -4.79 0.63
C ARG A 9 14.37 -3.35 0.64
N PRO A 10 13.53 -2.37 1.03
CA PRO A 10 13.94 -0.97 1.03
C PRO A 10 15.03 -0.72 2.07
N ALA A 11 16.05 0.04 1.68
CA ALA A 11 17.04 0.57 2.62
C ALA A 11 16.58 1.91 3.18
N VAL A 12 15.56 1.89 4.04
CA VAL A 12 15.00 3.08 4.70
C VAL A 12 15.49 3.22 6.14
N LYS A 13 15.62 4.46 6.61
CA LYS A 13 16.07 4.80 7.94
C LYS A 13 14.88 5.21 8.82
N SER A 14 14.56 4.36 9.80
CA SER A 14 13.52 4.58 10.81
C SER A 14 12.25 5.24 10.24
N PRO A 15 11.59 4.60 9.26
CA PRO A 15 10.60 5.26 8.44
C PRO A 15 9.33 5.62 9.25
N LEU A 16 8.64 6.66 8.80
CA LEU A 16 7.25 6.90 9.14
C LEU A 16 6.36 6.09 8.18
N VAL A 17 5.50 5.24 8.73
CA VAL A 17 4.51 4.50 7.95
C VAL A 17 3.27 5.35 7.80
N VAL A 18 2.84 5.60 6.57
CA VAL A 18 1.60 6.33 6.28
C VAL A 18 0.69 5.42 5.47
N CYS A 19 -0.49 5.13 6.01
CA CYS A 19 -1.45 4.23 5.41
C CYS A 19 -2.67 5.00 4.90
N ALA A 20 -3.13 4.70 3.69
CA ALA A 20 -4.40 5.19 3.18
C ALA A 20 -5.13 4.10 2.39
N PHE A 21 -6.36 3.84 2.77
CA PHE A 21 -7.20 2.80 2.18
C PHE A 21 -8.45 3.42 1.54
N LYS A 22 -8.72 3.06 0.29
CA LYS A 22 -9.99 3.33 -0.39
C LYS A 22 -11.09 2.55 0.31
N GLY A 23 -12.26 3.15 0.43
CA GLY A 23 -13.41 2.49 1.04
C GLY A 23 -14.28 3.47 1.80
N TRP A 24 -14.88 2.99 2.89
CA TRP A 24 -15.82 3.76 3.70
C TRP A 24 -15.17 4.97 4.40
N ASN A 25 -13.90 4.84 4.78
CA ASN A 25 -13.13 5.85 5.50
C ASN A 25 -12.61 7.01 4.62
N ASP A 26 -12.65 6.89 3.29
CA ASP A 26 -11.97 7.81 2.39
C ASP A 26 -12.94 8.72 1.61
N ALA A 27 -13.61 9.62 2.35
CA ALA A 27 -14.58 10.54 1.78
C ALA A 27 -13.92 11.47 0.73
N GLY A 28 -14.41 11.39 -0.50
CA GLY A 28 -13.85 12.18 -1.62
C GLY A 28 -12.45 11.76 -2.04
N GLU A 29 -12.01 10.54 -1.67
CA GLU A 29 -10.68 10.02 -1.95
C GLU A 29 -9.56 10.89 -1.34
N ALA A 30 -9.84 11.66 -0.29
CA ALA A 30 -8.91 12.63 0.26
C ALA A 30 -7.62 12.00 0.82
N ALA A 31 -7.73 10.90 1.57
CA ALA A 31 -6.58 10.23 2.16
C ALA A 31 -5.75 9.52 1.09
N THR A 32 -6.41 8.80 0.16
CA THR A 32 -5.67 8.08 -0.89
C THR A 32 -5.09 9.03 -1.94
N ALA A 33 -5.72 10.17 -2.22
CA ALA A 33 -5.14 11.23 -3.05
C ALA A 33 -3.94 11.90 -2.37
N ALA A 34 -4.02 12.17 -1.06
CA ALA A 34 -2.88 12.69 -0.30
C ALA A 34 -1.70 11.70 -0.33
N LEU A 35 -1.95 10.41 -0.15
CA LEU A 35 -0.89 9.41 -0.21
C LEU A 35 -0.30 9.25 -1.62
N ALA A 36 -1.14 9.28 -2.66
CA ALA A 36 -0.68 9.30 -4.05
C ALA A 36 0.21 10.52 -4.35
N PHE A 37 -0.16 11.70 -3.83
CA PHE A 37 0.65 12.90 -3.94
C PHE A 37 2.01 12.75 -3.24
N LEU A 38 2.07 12.11 -2.07
CA LEU A 38 3.33 11.84 -1.37
C LEU A 38 4.21 10.85 -2.16
N ILE A 39 3.62 9.79 -2.73
CA ILE A 39 4.34 8.83 -3.57
C ILE A 39 5.03 9.55 -4.74
N ASP A 40 4.30 10.42 -5.46
CA ASP A 40 4.83 11.19 -6.58
C ASP A 40 5.86 12.23 -6.12
N SER A 41 5.57 12.98 -5.05
CA SER A 41 6.42 14.09 -4.58
C SER A 41 7.77 13.64 -4.04
N PHE A 42 7.87 12.40 -3.55
CA PHE A 42 9.09 11.84 -2.98
C PHE A 42 9.72 10.75 -3.86
N ASP A 43 9.26 10.61 -5.11
CA ASP A 43 9.71 9.57 -6.04
C ASP A 43 9.72 8.17 -5.39
N ALA A 44 8.68 7.86 -4.61
CA ALA A 44 8.61 6.62 -3.83
C ALA A 44 8.50 5.41 -4.76
N THR A 45 9.33 4.40 -4.53
CA THR A 45 9.34 3.18 -5.34
C THR A 45 8.43 2.13 -4.72
N GLU A 46 7.70 1.37 -5.55
CA GLU A 46 6.98 0.18 -5.08
C GLU A 46 7.98 -0.92 -4.70
N VAL A 47 7.97 -1.29 -3.41
CA VAL A 47 8.89 -2.27 -2.83
C VAL A 47 8.19 -3.56 -2.43
N GLY A 48 6.86 -3.55 -2.39
CA GLY A 48 6.09 -4.77 -2.21
C GLY A 48 4.59 -4.56 -2.33
N ARG A 49 3.86 -5.67 -2.29
CA ARG A 49 2.39 -5.69 -2.35
C ARG A 49 1.82 -6.82 -1.52
N ILE A 50 0.57 -6.69 -1.10
CA ILE A 50 -0.16 -7.74 -0.38
C ILE A 50 -0.99 -8.52 -1.39
N ASP A 51 -0.79 -9.84 -1.46
CA ASP A 51 -1.62 -10.74 -2.28
C ASP A 51 -3.11 -10.60 -1.89
N PRO A 52 -3.99 -10.17 -2.81
CA PRO A 52 -5.37 -9.86 -2.49
C PRO A 52 -6.28 -11.08 -2.29
N GLU A 53 -5.89 -12.28 -2.74
CA GLU A 53 -6.81 -13.42 -2.88
C GLU A 53 -7.50 -13.82 -1.57
N GLU A 54 -6.81 -13.67 -0.42
CA GLU A 54 -7.36 -14.03 0.88
C GLU A 54 -8.12 -12.89 1.59
N PHE A 55 -7.97 -11.63 1.15
CA PHE A 55 -8.42 -10.46 1.90
C PHE A 55 -9.65 -9.77 1.32
N TYR A 56 -10.03 -10.09 0.08
CA TYR A 56 -11.13 -9.41 -0.60
C TYR A 56 -12.29 -10.34 -0.93
N ASP A 57 -13.51 -9.84 -0.73
CA ASP A 57 -14.70 -10.38 -1.36
C ASP A 57 -14.86 -9.73 -2.74
N PHE A 58 -14.42 -10.43 -3.78
CA PHE A 58 -14.47 -9.93 -5.15
C PHE A 58 -15.90 -9.75 -5.70
N THR A 59 -16.94 -10.20 -4.99
CA THR A 59 -18.34 -9.92 -5.34
C THR A 59 -18.78 -8.52 -4.89
N ALA A 60 -18.17 -8.01 -3.82
CA ALA A 60 -18.35 -6.66 -3.29
C ALA A 60 -17.34 -5.67 -3.89
N VAL A 61 -16.05 -6.02 -3.87
CA VAL A 61 -14.96 -5.22 -4.44
C VAL A 61 -14.52 -5.85 -5.76
N ARG A 62 -15.18 -5.46 -6.85
CA ARG A 62 -14.98 -6.10 -8.15
C ARG A 62 -13.68 -5.64 -8.81
N PRO A 63 -12.87 -6.57 -9.36
CA PRO A 63 -11.78 -6.22 -10.27
C PRO A 63 -12.30 -5.41 -11.45
N THR A 64 -11.51 -4.47 -11.92
CA THR A 64 -11.86 -3.65 -13.09
C THR A 64 -11.06 -4.11 -14.30
N VAL A 65 -11.55 -3.78 -15.50
CA VAL A 65 -10.85 -4.08 -16.75
C VAL A 65 -10.41 -2.77 -17.39
N ARG A 66 -9.11 -2.63 -17.62
CA ARG A 66 -8.53 -1.50 -18.35
C ARG A 66 -8.00 -1.94 -19.71
N LEU A 67 -8.12 -1.06 -20.70
CA LEU A 67 -7.50 -1.24 -22.02
C LEU A 67 -6.11 -0.59 -22.01
N SER A 68 -5.07 -1.42 -22.08
CA SER A 68 -3.70 -0.98 -22.35
C SER A 68 -3.45 -0.91 -23.86
N GLU A 69 -2.88 0.21 -24.30
CA GLU A 69 -2.57 0.50 -25.72
C GLU A 69 -3.73 0.27 -26.69
N GLY A 70 -4.98 0.40 -26.21
CA GLY A 70 -6.20 0.22 -26.99
C GLY A 70 -6.45 -1.20 -27.52
N ARG A 71 -5.65 -2.19 -27.14
CA ARG A 71 -5.73 -3.57 -27.66
C ARG A 71 -5.69 -4.63 -26.57
N THR A 72 -4.89 -4.43 -25.54
CA THR A 72 -4.68 -5.43 -24.49
C THR A 72 -5.61 -5.13 -23.32
N ARG A 73 -6.46 -6.10 -22.95
CA ARG A 73 -7.27 -6.01 -21.74
C ARG A 73 -6.44 -6.47 -20.55
N VAL A 74 -6.31 -5.62 -19.54
CA VAL A 74 -5.66 -5.91 -18.28
C VAL A 74 -6.72 -5.91 -17.18
N ILE A 75 -6.66 -6.90 -16.29
CA ILE A 75 -7.51 -6.96 -15.11
C ILE A 75 -6.75 -6.26 -13.99
N GLU A 76 -7.36 -5.24 -13.40
CA GLU A 76 -6.87 -4.56 -12.21
C GLU A 76 -7.62 -5.10 -11.01
N TRP A 77 -6.90 -5.88 -10.20
CA TRP A 77 -7.41 -6.43 -8.95
C TRP A 77 -7.36 -5.35 -7.85
N PRO A 78 -8.27 -5.37 -6.88
CA PRO A 78 -8.07 -4.56 -5.68
C PRO A 78 -6.83 -5.09 -4.97
N GLU A 79 -5.90 -4.19 -4.64
CA GLU A 79 -4.60 -4.54 -4.08
C GLU A 79 -4.17 -3.51 -3.03
N ASN A 80 -3.15 -3.87 -2.26
CA ASN A 80 -2.44 -2.95 -1.38
C ASN A 80 -0.96 -2.98 -1.73
N SER A 81 -0.42 -1.83 -2.12
CA SER A 81 0.98 -1.62 -2.44
C SER A 81 1.70 -0.96 -1.26
N ILE A 82 2.99 -1.26 -1.16
CA ILE A 82 3.92 -0.69 -0.20
C ILE A 82 4.98 0.04 -1.01
N HIS A 83 5.09 1.34 -0.79
CA HIS A 83 6.11 2.18 -1.42
C HIS A 83 7.11 2.67 -0.38
N ALA A 84 8.35 2.88 -0.78
CA ALA A 84 9.40 3.42 0.08
C ALA A 84 10.05 4.65 -0.57
N ALA A 85 10.37 5.64 0.24
CA ALA A 85 11.13 6.81 -0.20
C ALA A 85 12.16 7.23 0.84
N GLN A 86 13.37 7.50 0.38
CA GLN A 86 14.39 8.18 1.18
C GLN A 86 14.16 9.69 1.11
N VAL A 87 14.02 10.35 2.26
CA VAL A 87 13.69 11.78 2.30
C VAL A 87 14.92 12.60 2.65
N THR A 88 15.52 13.22 1.63
CA THR A 88 16.74 14.01 1.80
C THR A 88 16.53 15.17 2.77
N GLY A 89 17.32 15.19 3.85
CA GLY A 89 17.27 16.25 4.86
C GLY A 89 16.24 16.04 5.97
N ALA A 90 15.46 14.95 5.94
CA ALA A 90 14.58 14.56 7.04
C ALA A 90 15.27 13.57 8.00
N GLU A 91 14.72 13.48 9.22
CA GLU A 91 15.21 12.52 10.22
C GLU A 91 14.80 11.07 9.89
N HIS A 92 13.60 10.94 9.34
CA HIS A 92 12.90 9.69 9.01
C HIS A 92 12.59 9.61 7.52
N ASP A 93 12.71 8.41 6.97
CA ASP A 93 12.24 8.08 5.63
C ASP A 93 10.74 7.75 5.62
N LEU A 94 10.20 7.40 4.46
CA LEU A 94 8.77 7.09 4.30
C LEU A 94 8.56 5.63 3.88
N LEU A 95 7.54 5.02 4.48
CA LEU A 95 6.93 3.79 4.02
C LEU A 95 5.43 4.05 3.81
N LEU A 96 4.96 4.02 2.56
CA LEU A 96 3.62 4.44 2.19
C LEU A 96 2.80 3.21 1.80
N VAL A 97 1.72 2.93 2.53
CA VAL A 97 0.84 1.78 2.28
C VAL A 97 -0.46 2.28 1.69
N GLN A 98 -0.67 2.02 0.40
CA GLN A 98 -1.84 2.47 -0.34
C GLN A 98 -2.65 1.27 -0.82
N GLY A 99 -3.98 1.35 -0.81
CA GLY A 99 -4.77 0.33 -1.48
C GLY A 99 -6.25 0.37 -1.14
N THR A 100 -6.92 -0.77 -1.23
CA THR A 100 -8.33 -0.91 -0.82
C THR A 100 -8.42 -1.46 0.61
N GLU A 101 -9.46 -1.10 1.35
CA GLU A 101 -9.75 -1.70 2.65
C GLU A 101 -10.06 -3.20 2.49
N PRO A 102 -9.45 -4.10 3.28
CA PRO A 102 -9.71 -5.53 3.17
C PRO A 102 -11.16 -5.87 3.59
N SER A 103 -11.81 -6.77 2.86
CA SER A 103 -13.13 -7.26 3.21
C SER A 103 -13.09 -8.34 4.30
N LEU A 104 -12.00 -9.10 4.37
CA LEU A 104 -11.86 -10.30 5.19
C LEU A 104 -10.53 -10.29 5.97
N ARG A 105 -10.43 -11.14 7.00
CA ARG A 105 -9.17 -11.45 7.71
C ARG A 105 -8.39 -10.23 8.24
N TRP A 106 -9.09 -9.22 8.74
CA TRP A 106 -8.51 -7.97 9.25
C TRP A 106 -7.33 -8.16 10.21
N GLY A 107 -7.44 -9.07 11.18
CA GLY A 107 -6.35 -9.32 12.13
C GLY A 107 -5.07 -9.88 11.48
N GLN A 108 -5.22 -10.68 10.42
CA GLN A 108 -4.07 -11.16 9.64
C GLN A 108 -3.52 -10.03 8.77
N PHE A 109 -4.38 -9.26 8.11
CA PHE A 109 -3.99 -8.12 7.28
C PHE A 109 -3.19 -7.08 8.08
N THR A 110 -3.74 -6.61 9.21
CA THR A 110 -3.07 -5.63 10.06
C THR A 110 -1.82 -6.20 10.70
N GLY A 111 -1.82 -7.49 11.06
CA GLY A 111 -0.63 -8.20 11.53
C GLY A 111 0.52 -8.11 10.54
N MET A 112 0.28 -8.36 9.25
CA MET A 112 1.31 -8.25 8.21
C MET A 112 1.85 -6.83 8.05
N VAL A 113 0.98 -5.81 8.06
CA VAL A 113 1.42 -4.40 7.97
C VAL A 113 2.27 -4.02 9.18
N VAL A 114 1.88 -4.45 10.39
CA VAL A 114 2.63 -4.20 11.62
C VAL A 114 3.96 -4.95 11.64
N ASP A 115 3.98 -6.19 11.15
CA ASP A 115 5.20 -6.99 11.08
C ASP A 115 6.19 -6.39 10.07
N ALA A 116 5.71 -5.92 8.91
CA ALA A 116 6.53 -5.17 7.95
C ALA A 116 7.08 -3.87 8.55
N ALA A 117 6.25 -3.10 9.27
CA ALA A 117 6.68 -1.89 9.95
C ALA A 117 7.78 -2.19 10.99
N ARG A 118 7.65 -3.27 11.76
CA ARG A 118 8.66 -3.69 12.73
C ARG A 118 9.94 -4.19 12.08
N GLU A 119 9.83 -4.97 11.00
CA GLU A 119 10.98 -5.48 10.25
C GLU A 119 11.85 -4.33 9.71
N LEU A 120 11.21 -3.23 9.30
CA LEU A 120 11.85 -2.03 8.76
C LEU A 120 12.18 -0.97 9.83
N ASP A 121 12.07 -1.30 11.12
CA ASP A 121 12.37 -0.42 12.26
C ASP A 121 11.60 0.92 12.22
N ALA A 122 10.32 0.86 11.81
CA ALA A 122 9.47 2.04 11.69
C ALA A 122 9.32 2.78 13.02
N HIS A 123 9.41 4.10 12.95
CA HIS A 123 9.29 4.97 14.12
C HIS A 123 7.83 5.15 14.56
N MET A 124 6.92 5.29 13.60
CA MET A 124 5.51 5.61 13.84
C MET A 124 4.64 5.15 12.68
N VAL A 125 3.36 4.91 12.97
CA VAL A 125 2.31 4.65 11.97
C VAL A 125 1.27 5.76 12.02
N ILE A 126 0.88 6.26 10.86
CA ILE A 126 -0.13 7.30 10.64
C ILE A 126 -1.20 6.72 9.69
N THR A 127 -2.48 6.87 10.04
CA THR A 127 -3.65 6.33 9.31
C THR A 127 -4.71 7.40 9.12
#